data_AF-Q9NFM8-F1
#
_entry.id   AF-Q9NFM8-F1
#
_cell.length_a   1.000
_cell.length_b   1.000
_cell.length_c   1.000
_cell.angle_alpha   90.00
_cell.angle_beta   90.00
_cell.angle_gamma   90.00
#
_symmetry.space_group_name_H-M   'P 1'
#
loop_
_entity.id
_entity.type
_entity.pdbx_description
1 polymer ?
#
loop_
_entity_poly.entity_id
_entity_poly.type
_entity_poly.pdbx_seq_one_letter_code
_entity_poly.pdbx_strand_id
1 'polypeptide(L)'
;PEDFKRQMFYTFGDYRDLCVGTDISKLNTHTQAVKNNIDRIFSPNDPTNDTKRKGYWETNGPLIWHGMLCALDKIAGNQVN
;
A
#
# COMPACT_ATOMS: atom_id res chain seq x y z
N PRO A 1 -16.09 13.64 -8.51
CA PRO A 1 -15.02 12.81 -9.09
C PRO A 1 -13.62 13.06 -8.47
N GLU A 2 -13.22 14.32 -8.34
CA GLU A 2 -11.88 14.68 -7.83
C GLU A 2 -11.62 14.26 -6.37
N ASP A 3 -12.62 14.35 -5.48
CA ASP A 3 -12.46 13.91 -4.10
C ASP A 3 -12.23 12.40 -4.00
N PHE A 4 -12.92 11.63 -4.83
CA PHE A 4 -12.72 10.18 -4.90
C PHE A 4 -11.32 9.84 -5.43
N LYS A 5 -10.89 10.53 -6.49
CA LYS A 5 -9.53 10.38 -7.04
C LYS A 5 -8.46 10.72 -5.99
N ARG A 6 -8.66 11.78 -5.22
CA ARG A 6 -7.78 12.14 -4.08
C ARG A 6 -7.74 11.04 -3.03
N GLN A 7 -8.89 10.48 -2.63
CA GLN A 7 -8.94 9.37 -1.69
C GLN A 7 -8.14 8.16 -2.18
N MET A 8 -8.28 7.79 -3.46
CA MET A 8 -7.48 6.70 -4.05
C MET A 8 -5.98 6.97 -3.99
N PHE A 9 -5.54 8.19 -4.30
CA PHE A 9 -4.12 8.54 -4.22
C PHE A 9 -3.60 8.48 -2.79
N TYR A 10 -4.36 8.97 -1.81
CA TYR A 10 -3.95 8.90 -0.40
C TYR A 10 -3.86 7.46 0.08
N THR A 11 -4.85 6.62 -0.23
CA THR A 11 -4.78 5.19 0.12
C THR A 11 -3.60 4.48 -0.56
N PHE A 12 -3.30 4.79 -1.82
CA PHE A 12 -2.13 4.26 -2.50
C PHE A 12 -0.82 4.72 -1.84
N GLY A 13 -0.77 5.98 -1.39
CA GLY A 13 0.31 6.54 -0.60
C GLY A 13 0.49 5.83 0.75
N ASP A 14 -0.60 5.57 1.48
CA ASP A 14 -0.54 4.85 2.75
C ASP A 14 0.02 3.42 2.56
N TYR A 15 -0.39 2.72 1.49
CA TYR A 15 0.20 1.42 1.17
C TYR A 15 1.70 1.49 0.91
N ARG A 16 2.17 2.56 0.24
CA ARG A 16 3.60 2.81 0.06
C ARG A 16 4.29 2.99 1.40
N ASP A 17 3.76 3.86 2.24
CA ASP A 17 4.40 4.25 3.49
C ASP A 17 4.42 3.09 4.50
N LEU A 18 3.37 2.26 4.52
CA LEU A 18 3.39 0.96 5.21
C LEU A 18 4.47 0.05 4.62
N CYS A 19 4.54 -0.06 3.29
CA CYS A 19 5.48 -0.92 2.60
C CYS A 19 6.93 -0.51 2.82
N VAL A 20 7.28 0.79 2.85
CA VAL A 20 8.66 1.29 2.98
C VAL A 20 9.02 1.76 4.39
N GLY A 21 8.09 1.72 5.33
CA GLY A 21 8.35 1.98 6.75
C GLY A 21 8.33 3.46 7.12
N THR A 22 7.67 4.29 6.32
CA THR A 22 7.50 5.73 6.53
C THR A 22 6.11 6.10 7.03
N ASP A 23 5.25 5.10 7.27
CA ASP A 23 3.93 5.31 7.87
C ASP A 23 4.04 5.98 9.25
N ILE A 24 3.22 7.01 9.46
CA ILE A 24 3.19 7.82 10.68
C ILE A 24 1.97 7.52 11.56
N SER A 25 1.18 6.51 11.17
CA SER A 25 0.00 6.10 11.92
C SER A 25 0.35 5.73 13.36
N LYS A 26 -0.57 6.02 14.28
CA LYS A 26 -0.46 5.52 15.65
C LYS A 26 -0.44 3.99 15.63
N LEU A 27 0.55 3.40 16.30
CA LEU A 27 0.57 1.96 16.53
C LEU A 27 -0.61 1.55 17.40
N ASN A 28 -1.45 0.71 16.83
CA ASN A 28 -2.58 0.05 17.46
C ASN A 28 -2.56 -1.44 17.05
N THR A 29 -3.53 -2.23 17.51
CA THR A 29 -3.58 -3.66 17.21
C THR A 29 -3.49 -3.98 15.72
N HIS A 30 -4.11 -3.17 14.86
CA HIS A 30 -4.13 -3.39 13.41
C HIS A 30 -2.84 -2.93 12.73
N THR A 31 -2.38 -1.70 12.99
CA THR A 31 -1.15 -1.17 12.38
C THR A 31 0.09 -1.92 12.86
N GLN A 32 0.10 -2.38 14.11
CA GLN A 32 1.15 -3.25 14.63
C GLN A 32 1.16 -4.62 13.93
N ALA A 33 0.00 -5.21 13.65
CA ALA A 33 -0.08 -6.48 12.93
C ALA A 33 0.47 -6.35 11.49
N VAL A 34 0.13 -5.26 10.80
CA VAL A 34 0.70 -4.95 9.47
C VAL A 34 2.21 -4.80 9.56
N LYS A 35 2.70 -3.98 10.49
CA LYS A 35 4.14 -3.78 10.69
C LYS A 35 4.86 -5.11 10.92
N ASN A 36 4.35 -5.94 11.82
CA ASN A 36 4.95 -7.24 12.16
C ASN A 36 4.99 -8.19 10.95
N ASN A 37 3.95 -8.19 10.12
CA ASN A 37 3.91 -9.01 8.91
C ASN A 37 4.94 -8.55 7.87
N ILE A 38 5.12 -7.25 7.71
CA ILE A 38 6.11 -6.68 6.80
C ILE A 38 7.53 -6.96 7.34
N ASP A 39 7.78 -6.73 8.63
CA ASP A 39 9.07 -7.00 9.29
C ASP A 39 9.45 -8.50 9.21
N ARG A 40 8.46 -9.40 9.17
CA ARG A 40 8.71 -10.84 9.00
C ARG A 40 9.24 -11.18 7.60
N ILE A 41 8.83 -10.43 6.58
CA ILE A 41 9.30 -10.60 5.19
C ILE A 41 10.62 -9.85 5.00
N PHE A 42 10.69 -8.63 5.52
CA PHE A 42 11.84 -7.75 5.44
C PHE A 42 12.37 -7.47 6.85
N SER A 43 13.26 -8.36 7.30
CA SER A 43 13.77 -8.33 8.68
C SER A 43 14.37 -6.96 9.04
N PRO A 44 13.99 -6.36 10.18
CA PRO A 44 14.58 -5.09 10.65
C PRO A 44 16.07 -5.22 10.97
N ASN A 45 16.57 -6.44 11.18
CA ASN A 45 17.99 -6.71 11.43
C ASN A 45 18.81 -6.82 10.13
N ASP A 46 18.16 -6.80 8.97
CA ASP A 46 18.84 -6.80 7.68
C ASP A 46 19.30 -5.37 7.33
N PRO A 47 20.61 -5.11 7.18
CA PRO A 47 21.11 -3.77 6.84
C PRO A 47 20.66 -3.29 5.45
N THR A 48 20.16 -4.19 4.59
CA THR A 48 19.66 -3.88 3.25
C THR A 48 18.13 -3.77 3.19
N ASN A 49 17.45 -3.84 4.34
CA ASN A 49 15.99 -3.84 4.43
C ASN A 49 15.35 -2.67 3.67
N ASP A 50 15.79 -1.44 3.92
CA ASP A 50 15.23 -0.24 3.29
C ASP A 50 15.31 -0.31 1.75
N THR A 51 16.44 -0.78 1.21
CA THR A 51 16.63 -0.96 -0.23
C THR A 51 15.70 -2.04 -0.78
N LYS A 52 15.55 -3.17 -0.07
CA LYS A 52 14.66 -4.26 -0.48
C LYS A 52 13.19 -3.83 -0.50
N ARG A 53 12.74 -3.10 0.52
CA ARG A 53 11.37 -2.58 0.60
C ARG A 53 11.09 -1.56 -0.50
N LYS A 54 12.02 -0.64 -0.77
CA LYS A 54 11.93 0.30 -1.90
C LYS A 54 11.88 -0.42 -3.24
N GLY A 55 12.78 -1.37 -3.49
CA GLY A 55 12.80 -2.14 -4.73
C GLY A 55 11.54 -2.98 -4.94
N TYR A 56 10.99 -3.55 -3.86
CA TYR A 56 9.70 -4.23 -3.90
C TYR A 56 8.59 -3.27 -4.33
N TRP A 57 8.53 -2.07 -3.74
CA TRP A 57 7.52 -1.06 -4.09
C TRP A 57 7.68 -0.55 -5.52
N GLU A 58 8.90 -0.30 -6.00
CA GLU A 58 9.15 0.11 -7.38
C GLU A 58 8.64 -0.92 -8.38
N THR A 59 8.78 -2.21 -8.06
CA THR A 59 8.30 -3.32 -8.90
C THR A 59 6.78 -3.49 -8.82
N ASN A 60 6.20 -3.46 -7.61
CA ASN A 60 4.83 -3.89 -7.38
C ASN A 60 3.83 -2.75 -7.21
N GLY A 61 4.28 -1.54 -6.87
CA GLY A 61 3.44 -0.34 -6.76
C GLY A 61 2.57 -0.10 -7.99
N PRO A 62 3.11 -0.16 -9.23
CA PRO A 62 2.30 -0.05 -10.44
C PRO A 62 1.21 -1.14 -10.55
N LEU A 63 1.51 -2.38 -10.11
CA LEU A 63 0.56 -3.50 -10.13
C LEU A 63 -0.55 -3.29 -9.08
N ILE A 64 -0.21 -2.79 -7.90
CA ILE A 64 -1.17 -2.44 -6.84
C ILE A 64 -2.12 -1.35 -7.32
N TRP A 65 -1.59 -0.28 -7.92
CA TRP A 65 -2.39 0.79 -8.51
C TRP A 65 -3.32 0.25 -9.62
N HIS A 66 -2.80 -0.60 -10.50
CA HIS A 66 -3.61 -1.25 -11.53
C HIS A 66 -4.74 -2.10 -10.93
N GLY A 67 -4.47 -2.84 -9.84
CA GLY A 67 -5.49 -3.59 -9.10
C GLY A 67 -6.59 -2.69 -8.53
N MET A 68 -6.23 -1.54 -7.94
CA MET A 68 -7.19 -0.55 -7.44
C MET A 68 -8.10 -0.01 -8.56
N LEU A 69 -7.53 0.29 -9.74
CA LEU A 69 -8.29 0.73 -10.91
C LEU A 69 -9.20 -0.37 -11.47
N CYS A 70 -8.73 -1.62 -11.51
CA CYS A 70 -9.52 -2.77 -11.95
C CYS A 70 -10.75 -2.99 -11.06
N ALA A 71 -10.58 -2.91 -9.74
CA ALA A 71 -11.71 -3.01 -8.81
C ALA A 71 -12.73 -1.87 -9.04
N LEU A 72 -12.25 -0.65 -9.28
CA LEU A 72 -13.11 0.49 -9.57
C LEU A 72 -13.94 0.28 -10.85
N ASP A 73 -13.31 -0.17 -11.92
CA ASP A 73 -13.98 -0.47 -13.19
C ASP A 73 -15.08 -1.52 -13.02
N LYS A 74 -14.80 -2.60 -12.26
CA LYS A 74 -15.80 -3.64 -11.98
C LYS A 74 -16.98 -3.14 -11.15
N ILE A 75 -16.72 -2.31 -10.14
CA ILE A 75 -17.78 -1.76 -9.30
C ILE A 75 -18.63 -0.75 -10.10
N ALA A 76 -17.98 0.13 -10.86
CA ALA A 76 -18.68 1.13 -11.68
C ALA A 76 -19.49 0.46 -12.80
N GLY A 77 -18.94 -0.55 -13.48
CA GLY A 77 -19.63 -1.32 -14.52
C GLY A 77 -20.85 -2.08 -14.01
N ASN A 78 -20.85 -2.49 -12.73
CA ASN A 78 -22.01 -3.13 -12.09
C ASN A 78 -23.12 -2.15 -11.66
N GLN A 79 -22.90 -0.83 -11.73
CA GLN A 79 -23.93 0.18 -11.44
C GLN A 79 -24.65 0.70 -12.70
N VAL A 80 -24.28 0.22 -13.90
CA VAL A 80 -24.86 0.64 -15.18
C VAL A 80 -25.84 -0.40 -15.76
N ASN A 81 -26.27 -1.38 -14.95
CA ASN A 81 -27.33 -2.34 -15.29
C ASN A 81 -28.52 -2.18 -14.36
#